data_AF-A0A968Q592-F1
#
_entry.id   AF-A0A968Q592-F1
#
_cell.length_a   1.000
_cell.length_b   1.000
_cell.length_c   1.000
_cell.angle_alpha   90.00
_cell.angle_beta   90.00
_cell.angle_gamma   90.00
#
_symmetry.space_group_name_H-M   'P 1'
#
loop_
_entity.id
_entity.type
_entity.pdbx_description
1 polymer ?
#
loop_
_entity_poly.entity_id
_entity_poly.type
_entity_poly.pdbx_seq_one_letter_code
_entity_poly.pdbx_strand_id
1 'polypeptide(L)'
;MGFVLRSLFFKLNIQFYLVISVLFAGQSAWANDLQVNSDSQLLTQPVITEDQIDLVGDLQQVPTTIKPLLAQEANSAAIKITGVKVNPSATGVEIVLETTTGSIATPAPKTWGKILYFDIPNAGLELAENKEFRAENPAKGIANILVTQASPTYVRVQIIGAESVPTAMVATNERGLVITSVPSATTVATIPEEDEVEITVTDEQQRGYRVPNATTATRTDTAILDTPQSIQVIPQQILKDQQIIRVDQALRNVSGVTGNFGTFGGAEILTIRGFTTDSFANTPILRDGFRVYYNLGPQETANLEQIEVIKGPSSVLYGQNEPGGLINLVTKQPLSKPFYDLQFQAGNFGLIRPSLDLTGPLDADGNLLYRLNLAYQRSNGFRDFQTDNERFFVAPVLKWKIKRSHKYLFHPGIFERSDSR
;
A
#
# COMPACT_ATOMS: atom_id res chain seq x y z
N MET A 1 -60.84 -6.17 -23.30
CA MET A 1 -59.53 -5.87 -23.91
C MET A 1 -58.59 -5.46 -22.78
N GLY A 2 -57.93 -6.44 -22.14
CA GLY A 2 -57.01 -6.24 -21.04
C GLY A 2 -55.63 -6.74 -21.45
N PHE A 3 -54.61 -5.89 -21.34
CA PHE A 3 -53.23 -6.26 -21.61
C PHE A 3 -52.48 -6.46 -20.28
N VAL A 4 -51.98 -7.68 -20.13
CA VAL A 4 -51.21 -8.18 -19.00
C VAL A 4 -49.74 -7.82 -19.20
N LEU A 5 -49.14 -7.05 -18.29
CA LEU A 5 -47.68 -6.93 -18.19
C LEU A 5 -47.17 -8.12 -17.37
N ARG A 6 -46.49 -9.07 -18.04
CA ARG A 6 -45.77 -10.17 -17.40
C ARG A 6 -44.46 -9.66 -16.79
N SER A 7 -44.28 -9.94 -15.50
CA SER A 7 -43.03 -9.81 -14.77
C SER A 7 -41.95 -10.75 -15.33
N LEU A 8 -40.79 -10.21 -15.69
CA LEU A 8 -39.59 -10.97 -15.99
C LEU A 8 -38.68 -10.93 -14.74
N PHE A 9 -38.74 -11.95 -13.91
CA PHE A 9 -37.81 -12.13 -12.79
C PHE A 9 -36.48 -12.66 -13.33
N PHE A 10 -35.46 -11.81 -13.35
CA PHE A 10 -34.07 -12.22 -13.53
C PHE A 10 -33.54 -12.69 -12.16
N LYS A 11 -33.21 -13.98 -12.03
CA LYS A 11 -32.54 -14.52 -10.84
C LYS A 11 -31.09 -14.02 -10.84
N LEU A 12 -30.79 -13.02 -10.01
CA LEU A 12 -29.43 -12.58 -9.72
C LEU A 12 -28.91 -13.44 -8.55
N ASN A 13 -28.02 -14.38 -8.84
CA ASN A 13 -27.31 -15.13 -7.81
C ASN A 13 -26.18 -14.23 -7.29
N ILE A 14 -26.43 -13.51 -6.20
CA ILE A 14 -25.45 -12.63 -5.54
C ILE A 14 -24.84 -13.40 -4.37
N GLN A 15 -23.56 -13.74 -4.45
CA GLN A 15 -22.76 -14.05 -3.26
C GLN A 15 -22.17 -12.73 -2.75
N PHE A 16 -22.59 -12.32 -1.55
CA PHE A 16 -22.01 -11.20 -0.83
C PHE A 16 -20.76 -11.67 -0.09
N TYR A 17 -19.61 -11.07 -0.37
CA TYR A 17 -18.48 -11.08 0.55
C TYR A 17 -18.51 -9.76 1.33
N LEU A 18 -18.92 -9.84 2.60
CA LEU A 18 -18.97 -8.72 3.52
C LEU A 18 -17.64 -8.68 4.30
N VAL A 19 -16.75 -7.75 3.96
CA VAL A 19 -15.56 -7.47 4.76
C VAL A 19 -15.89 -6.29 5.67
N ILE A 20 -16.21 -6.57 6.93
CA ILE A 20 -16.37 -5.54 7.97
C ILE A 20 -15.00 -5.30 8.61
N SER A 21 -14.34 -4.20 8.25
CA SER A 21 -13.17 -3.73 8.98
C SER A 21 -13.64 -2.75 10.06
N VAL A 22 -13.72 -3.22 11.31
CA VAL A 22 -13.96 -2.35 12.48
C VAL A 22 -12.61 -2.05 13.13
N LEU A 23 -12.14 -0.81 13.03
CA LEU A 23 -11.03 -0.33 13.86
C LEU A 23 -11.62 0.44 15.04
N PHE A 24 -11.63 -0.17 16.22
CA PHE A 24 -11.89 0.55 17.47
C PHE A 24 -10.59 1.26 17.89
N ALA A 25 -10.52 2.58 17.67
CA ALA A 25 -9.64 3.42 18.46
C ALA A 25 -10.29 3.61 19.83
N GLY A 26 -9.91 2.77 20.80
CA GLY A 26 -10.41 2.85 22.17
C GLY A 26 -9.87 4.09 22.89
N GLN A 27 -10.77 5.02 23.19
CA GLN A 27 -10.86 5.60 24.53
C GLN A 27 -12.35 5.69 24.89
N SER A 28 -12.73 4.88 25.86
CA SER A 28 -14.10 4.64 26.32
C SER A 28 -14.65 5.80 27.14
N ALA A 29 -15.89 6.20 26.87
CA ALA A 29 -16.77 6.77 27.89
C ALA A 29 -18.24 6.49 27.55
N TRP A 30 -18.79 5.43 28.16
CA TRP A 30 -20.21 5.32 28.49
C TRP A 30 -20.29 4.96 29.97
N ALA A 31 -20.80 5.86 30.80
CA ALA A 31 -21.58 5.52 31.98
C ALA A 31 -22.21 6.79 32.55
N ASN A 32 -23.53 6.78 32.63
CA ASN A 32 -24.36 7.75 33.34
C ASN A 32 -24.10 7.73 34.85
N ASP A 33 -24.36 8.89 35.44
CA ASP A 33 -24.74 9.16 36.83
C ASP A 33 -25.02 7.93 37.72
N LEU A 34 -24.12 7.70 38.67
CA LEU A 34 -24.44 7.07 39.94
C LEU A 34 -23.72 7.83 41.07
N GLN A 35 -24.49 8.07 42.13
CA GLN A 35 -24.21 9.00 43.21
C GLN A 35 -22.99 8.63 44.07
N VAL A 36 -22.41 9.72 44.59
CA VAL A 36 -21.48 9.86 45.72
C VAL A 36 -21.50 8.69 46.70
N ASN A 37 -20.33 8.04 46.86
CA ASN A 37 -19.98 7.38 48.11
C ASN A 37 -18.67 7.98 48.63
N SER A 38 -18.78 8.54 49.84
CA SER A 38 -17.73 9.15 50.63
C SER A 38 -16.85 8.06 51.24
N ASP A 39 -15.67 7.83 50.66
CA ASP A 39 -14.52 7.25 51.37
C ASP A 39 -13.24 7.56 50.58
N SER A 40 -12.68 8.73 50.87
CA SER A 40 -11.43 9.24 50.32
C SER A 40 -10.23 8.54 50.95
N GLN A 41 -9.71 7.52 50.26
CA GLN A 41 -8.30 7.12 50.39
C GLN A 41 -7.54 7.81 49.25
N LEU A 42 -6.85 8.91 49.57
CA LEU A 42 -6.02 9.67 48.64
C LEU A 42 -4.86 8.80 48.15
N LEU A 43 -4.93 8.34 46.91
CA LEU A 43 -3.75 7.90 46.16
C LEU A 43 -2.98 9.16 45.75
N THR A 44 -2.00 9.55 46.57
CA THR A 44 -0.97 10.54 46.18
C THR A 44 -0.20 10.01 44.98
N GLN A 45 -0.51 10.50 43.79
CA GLN A 45 0.43 10.41 42.67
C GLN A 45 1.62 11.32 42.95
N PRO A 46 2.87 10.91 42.64
CA PRO A 46 4.02 11.78 42.81
C PRO A 46 3.88 12.98 41.87
N VAL A 47 3.98 14.18 42.42
CA VAL A 47 4.17 15.41 41.64
C VAL A 47 5.52 15.29 40.97
N ILE A 48 5.54 15.21 39.64
CA ILE A 48 6.78 15.31 38.86
C ILE A 48 7.26 16.76 39.01
N THR A 49 8.26 16.98 39.85
CA THR A 49 8.96 18.26 39.96
C THR A 49 9.79 18.51 38.70
N GLU A 50 9.93 19.77 38.32
CA GLU A 50 10.54 20.27 37.07
C GLU A 50 11.96 19.71 36.79
N ASP A 51 12.66 19.21 37.80
CA ASP A 51 13.96 18.52 37.71
C ASP A 51 13.92 17.08 37.13
N GLN A 52 12.74 16.52 36.85
CA GLN A 52 12.58 15.15 36.30
C GLN A 52 12.24 15.13 34.80
N ILE A 53 12.30 16.28 34.12
CA ILE A 53 12.09 16.38 32.68
C ILE A 53 13.46 16.52 32.02
N ASP A 54 13.91 15.48 31.32
CA ASP A 54 15.12 15.56 30.50
C ASP A 54 14.97 16.74 29.53
N LEU A 55 15.86 17.73 29.64
CA LEU A 55 15.92 18.84 28.71
C LEU A 55 16.26 18.29 27.33
N VAL A 56 15.71 18.88 26.26
CA VAL A 56 15.93 18.42 24.87
C VAL A 56 17.43 18.32 24.49
N GLY A 57 18.31 19.01 25.22
CA GLY A 57 19.76 18.92 25.08
C GLY A 57 20.41 17.66 25.68
N ASP A 58 19.75 16.98 26.61
CA ASP A 58 20.25 15.79 27.32
C ASP A 58 19.81 14.47 26.65
N LEU A 59 18.91 14.56 25.67
CA LEU A 59 18.53 13.41 24.84
C LEU A 59 19.70 13.02 23.93
N GLN A 60 20.05 11.72 23.93
CA GLN A 60 21.05 11.18 23.01
C GLN A 60 20.70 11.58 21.57
N GLN A 61 21.57 12.36 20.94
CA GLN A 61 21.38 12.80 19.56
C GLN A 61 21.41 11.58 18.63
N VAL A 62 20.32 11.40 17.89
CA VAL A 62 20.22 10.37 16.85
C VAL A 62 21.24 10.71 15.75
N PRO A 63 22.07 9.76 15.29
CA PRO A 63 23.12 10.08 14.33
C PRO A 63 22.57 10.67 13.03
N THR A 64 22.98 11.90 12.70
CA THR A 64 22.52 12.65 11.52
C THR A 64 23.31 12.34 10.24
N THR A 65 24.21 11.37 10.30
CA THR A 65 25.02 10.91 9.17
C THR A 65 25.03 9.38 9.08
N ILE A 66 25.12 8.84 7.87
CA ILE A 66 25.05 7.40 7.59
C ILE A 66 26.19 6.63 8.29
N LYS A 67 27.36 7.26 8.46
CA LYS A 67 28.55 6.61 9.02
C LYS A 67 28.38 6.18 10.49
N PRO A 68 27.92 7.04 11.42
CA PRO A 68 27.61 6.62 12.79
C PRO A 68 26.36 5.72 12.90
N LEU A 69 25.37 5.84 12.00
CA LEU A 69 24.23 4.92 11.94
C LEU A 69 24.67 3.48 11.62
N LEU A 70 25.58 3.33 10.64
CA LEU A 70 26.21 2.04 10.31
C LEU A 70 27.11 1.51 11.43
N ALA A 71 27.73 2.39 12.21
CA ALA A 71 28.55 2.00 13.36
C ALA A 71 27.69 1.55 14.56
N GLN A 72 26.46 2.06 14.69
CA GLN A 72 25.54 1.71 15.77
C GLN A 72 24.90 0.32 15.55
N GLU A 73 24.68 -0.11 14.30
CA GLU A 73 24.27 -1.49 13.98
C GLU A 73 25.40 -2.52 14.13
N ALA A 74 26.66 -2.10 14.04
CA ALA A 74 27.82 -2.98 14.13
C ALA A 74 28.11 -3.54 15.54
N ASN A 75 27.36 -3.12 16.56
CA ASN A 75 27.57 -3.49 17.97
C ASN A 75 26.74 -4.66 18.48
N SER A 76 25.96 -5.34 17.63
CA SER A 76 25.46 -6.68 17.94
C SER A 76 26.51 -7.69 17.49
N ALA A 77 27.13 -8.44 18.40
CA ALA A 77 28.16 -9.43 18.07
C ALA A 77 27.66 -10.38 16.98
N ALA A 78 28.20 -10.24 15.76
CA ALA A 78 27.78 -11.03 14.61
C ALA A 78 28.01 -12.53 14.87
N ILE A 79 27.00 -13.35 14.58
CA ILE A 79 27.11 -14.80 14.70
C ILE A 79 28.13 -15.28 13.66
N LYS A 80 29.19 -15.94 14.11
CA LYS A 80 30.26 -16.43 13.23
C LYS A 80 29.89 -17.81 12.68
N ILE A 81 29.80 -17.90 11.35
CA ILE A 81 29.67 -19.16 10.62
C ILE A 81 31.08 -19.67 10.35
N THR A 82 31.47 -20.72 11.07
CA THR A 82 32.82 -21.29 11.06
C THR A 82 32.98 -22.48 10.14
N GLY A 83 31.87 -23.08 9.70
CA GLY A 83 31.87 -24.22 8.79
C GLY A 83 30.64 -24.25 7.89
N VAL A 84 30.83 -24.71 6.66
CA VAL A 84 29.75 -25.07 5.73
C VAL A 84 29.97 -26.52 5.32
N LYS A 85 28.99 -27.38 5.61
CA LYS A 85 28.98 -28.78 5.16
C LYS A 85 27.84 -28.99 4.18
N VAL A 86 28.11 -29.72 3.12
CA VAL A 86 27.12 -30.08 2.10
C VAL A 86 27.04 -31.59 2.05
N ASN A 87 25.90 -32.14 2.45
CA ASN A 87 25.63 -33.57 2.48
C ASN A 87 24.62 -33.90 1.38
N PRO A 88 25.04 -34.60 0.30
CA PRO A 88 24.10 -35.08 -0.72
C PRO A 88 23.13 -36.10 -0.11
N SER A 89 21.85 -36.02 -0.47
CA SER A 89 20.82 -36.99 -0.10
C SER A 89 20.19 -37.62 -1.34
N ALA A 90 19.48 -38.73 -1.18
CA ALA A 90 18.87 -39.46 -2.32
C ALA A 90 17.90 -38.59 -3.15
N THR A 91 17.34 -37.55 -2.55
CA THR A 91 16.32 -36.67 -3.15
C THR A 91 16.78 -35.22 -3.30
N GLY A 92 17.98 -34.85 -2.85
CA GLY A 92 18.42 -33.45 -2.81
C GLY A 92 19.77 -33.25 -2.13
N VAL A 93 19.91 -32.14 -1.41
CA VAL A 93 21.12 -31.76 -0.69
C VAL A 93 20.78 -31.10 0.64
N GLU A 94 21.52 -31.44 1.68
CA GLU A 94 21.47 -30.79 2.97
C GLU A 94 22.70 -29.89 3.14
N ILE A 95 22.47 -28.62 3.46
CA ILE A 95 23.53 -27.63 3.72
C ILE A 95 23.48 -27.29 5.19
N VAL A 96 24.57 -27.55 5.91
CA VAL A 96 24.70 -27.27 7.33
C VAL A 96 25.70 -26.13 7.53
N LEU A 97 25.23 -25.03 8.10
CA LEU A 97 26.06 -23.89 8.51
C LEU A 97 26.35 -24.04 10.00
N GLU A 98 27.63 -24.23 10.35
CA GLU A 98 28.08 -24.41 11.73
C GLU A 98 28.41 -23.05 12.35
N THR A 99 27.95 -22.81 13.58
CA THR A 99 28.15 -21.54 14.31
C THR A 99 28.78 -21.73 15.67
N THR A 100 29.58 -20.76 16.13
CA THR A 100 30.26 -20.83 17.45
C THR A 100 29.36 -20.57 18.65
N THR A 101 28.33 -19.71 18.50
CA THR A 101 27.36 -19.39 19.57
C THR A 101 26.08 -18.80 18.98
N GLY A 102 24.92 -19.34 19.35
CA GLY A 102 23.60 -18.74 19.11
C GLY A 102 22.75 -19.44 18.05
N SER A 103 21.43 -19.38 18.24
CA SER A 103 20.47 -19.78 17.20
C SER A 103 20.45 -18.73 16.09
N ILE A 104 20.72 -19.14 14.85
CA ILE A 104 20.51 -18.30 13.68
C ILE A 104 18.99 -18.10 13.50
N ALA A 105 18.54 -16.89 13.16
CA ALA A 105 17.15 -16.66 12.77
C ALA A 105 16.88 -17.32 11.42
N THR A 106 15.77 -18.06 11.29
CA THR A 106 15.40 -18.76 10.05
C THR A 106 15.21 -17.77 8.89
N PRO A 107 16.12 -17.74 7.88
CA PRO A 107 15.99 -16.81 6.75
C PRO A 107 14.82 -17.20 5.84
N ALA A 108 14.12 -16.21 5.31
CA ALA A 108 13.08 -16.42 4.32
C ALA A 108 13.69 -16.77 2.94
N PRO A 109 13.15 -17.77 2.21
CA PRO A 109 13.61 -18.09 0.87
C PRO A 109 13.27 -16.97 -0.12
N LYS A 110 14.24 -16.63 -0.98
CA LYS A 110 14.04 -15.70 -2.10
C LYS A 110 14.48 -16.35 -3.39
N THR A 111 13.81 -16.04 -4.50
CA THR A 111 14.08 -16.68 -5.80
C THR A 111 14.36 -15.64 -6.88
N TRP A 112 15.36 -15.90 -7.72
CA TRP A 112 15.65 -15.11 -8.90
C TRP A 112 16.16 -16.00 -10.04
N GLY A 113 15.43 -16.08 -11.16
CA GLY A 113 15.79 -16.96 -12.27
C GLY A 113 15.74 -18.43 -11.85
N LYS A 114 16.88 -19.14 -11.90
CA LYS A 114 17.08 -20.53 -11.42
C LYS A 114 17.71 -20.62 -10.01
N ILE A 115 17.84 -19.47 -9.34
CA ILE A 115 18.55 -19.34 -8.07
C ILE A 115 17.55 -19.23 -6.93
N LEU A 116 17.70 -20.10 -5.94
CA LEU A 116 17.12 -19.94 -4.61
C LEU A 116 18.20 -19.38 -3.69
N TYR A 117 17.93 -18.31 -2.95
CA TYR A 117 18.91 -17.74 -2.03
C TYR A 117 18.30 -17.31 -0.70
N PHE A 118 19.15 -17.28 0.32
CA PHE A 118 18.84 -16.92 1.70
C PHE A 118 19.82 -15.85 2.16
N ASP A 119 19.30 -14.74 2.68
CA ASP A 119 20.12 -13.71 3.33
C ASP A 119 20.04 -13.93 4.85
N ILE A 120 21.15 -14.30 5.48
CA ILE A 120 21.24 -14.55 6.92
C ILE A 120 21.70 -13.25 7.59
N PRO A 121 20.81 -12.54 8.30
CA PRO A 121 21.18 -11.28 8.95
C PRO A 121 22.08 -11.52 10.15
N ASN A 122 22.87 -10.52 10.50
CA ASN A 122 23.76 -10.51 11.67
C ASN A 122 24.75 -11.68 11.72
N ALA A 123 25.20 -12.14 10.54
CA ALA A 123 26.15 -13.24 10.40
C ALA A 123 27.43 -12.82 9.70
N GLY A 124 28.55 -13.40 10.14
CA GLY A 124 29.88 -13.27 9.52
C GLY A 124 30.44 -14.65 9.13
N LEU A 125 30.98 -14.76 7.92
CA LEU A 125 31.57 -15.97 7.38
C LEU A 125 33.07 -16.00 7.71
N GLU A 126 33.49 -16.98 8.51
CA GLU A 126 34.86 -17.17 8.99
C GLU A 126 35.28 -18.63 8.76
N LEU A 127 35.47 -19.01 7.50
CA LEU A 127 35.89 -20.37 7.13
C LEU A 127 37.41 -20.50 7.21
N ALA A 128 37.89 -21.69 7.56
CA ALA A 128 39.32 -21.96 7.79
C ALA A 128 40.21 -21.79 6.55
N GLU A 129 39.67 -22.01 5.34
CA GLU A 129 40.48 -22.11 4.12
C GLU A 129 40.13 -21.11 3.02
N ASN A 130 38.95 -20.45 3.04
CA ASN A 130 38.53 -19.50 1.98
C ASN A 130 37.52 -18.45 2.50
N LYS A 131 37.42 -17.30 1.83
CA LYS A 131 36.42 -16.25 2.15
C LYS A 131 35.00 -16.53 1.62
N GLU A 132 34.85 -17.65 0.93
CA GLU A 132 33.59 -18.14 0.39
C GLU A 132 33.62 -19.67 0.35
N PHE A 133 32.44 -20.29 0.34
CA PHE A 133 32.29 -21.73 0.12
C PHE A 133 31.58 -21.97 -1.20
N ARG A 134 32.10 -22.89 -2.01
CA ARG A 134 31.50 -23.31 -3.29
C ARG A 134 31.47 -24.82 -3.40
N ALA A 135 30.32 -25.37 -3.78
CA ALA A 135 30.17 -26.78 -4.16
C ALA A 135 29.52 -26.87 -5.54
N GLU A 136 30.17 -27.57 -6.46
CA GLU A 136 29.68 -27.79 -7.82
C GLU A 136 29.03 -29.18 -7.94
N ASN A 137 27.90 -29.25 -8.65
CA ASN A 137 27.09 -30.46 -8.83
C ASN A 137 26.88 -31.29 -7.54
N PRO A 138 26.47 -30.68 -6.42
CA PRO A 138 26.39 -31.35 -5.13
C PRO A 138 25.30 -32.43 -5.06
N ALA A 139 24.27 -32.34 -5.90
CA ALA A 139 23.21 -33.34 -6.02
C ALA A 139 22.58 -33.28 -7.42
N LYS A 140 21.88 -34.36 -7.82
CA LYS A 140 21.17 -34.40 -9.11
C LYS A 140 20.14 -33.27 -9.18
N GLY A 141 20.22 -32.43 -10.21
CA GLY A 141 19.31 -31.29 -10.40
C GLY A 141 19.76 -29.97 -9.73
N ILE A 142 20.85 -29.99 -8.96
CA ILE A 142 21.46 -28.79 -8.37
C ILE A 142 22.82 -28.56 -9.04
N ALA A 143 22.97 -27.42 -9.72
CA ALA A 143 24.17 -27.07 -10.46
C ALA A 143 25.29 -26.56 -9.55
N ASN A 144 24.98 -25.65 -8.62
CA ASN A 144 25.97 -25.01 -7.74
C ASN A 144 25.35 -24.59 -6.40
N ILE A 145 26.16 -24.64 -5.33
CA ILE A 145 25.89 -24.00 -4.05
C ILE A 145 27.02 -23.01 -3.77
N LEU A 146 26.66 -21.78 -3.39
CA LEU A 146 27.59 -20.72 -3.05
C LEU A 146 27.22 -20.09 -1.70
N VAL A 147 28.17 -19.96 -0.79
CA VAL A 147 28.02 -19.21 0.47
C VAL A 147 29.06 -18.12 0.53
N THR A 148 28.62 -16.86 0.55
CA THR A 148 29.49 -15.67 0.48
C THR A 148 29.14 -14.62 1.53
N GLN A 149 30.15 -13.86 1.97
CA GLN A 149 29.95 -12.64 2.74
C GLN A 149 29.49 -11.52 1.80
N ALA A 150 28.18 -11.34 1.65
CA ALA A 150 27.63 -10.33 0.74
C ALA A 150 27.70 -8.90 1.30
N SER A 151 27.76 -8.74 2.63
CA SER A 151 27.89 -7.47 3.36
C SER A 151 28.55 -7.72 4.71
N PRO A 152 29.16 -6.74 5.40
CA PRO A 152 29.60 -6.91 6.80
C PRO A 152 28.51 -7.40 7.77
N THR A 153 27.24 -7.24 7.40
CA THR A 153 26.07 -7.52 8.26
C THR A 153 25.23 -8.73 7.86
N TYR A 154 25.51 -9.38 6.72
CA TYR A 154 24.80 -10.61 6.34
C TYR A 154 25.61 -11.55 5.43
N VAL A 155 25.32 -12.84 5.57
CA VAL A 155 25.85 -13.93 4.74
C VAL A 155 24.78 -14.39 3.76
N ARG A 156 25.15 -14.61 2.50
CA ARG A 156 24.24 -15.10 1.48
C ARG A 156 24.54 -16.56 1.14
N VAL A 157 23.51 -17.40 1.20
CA VAL A 157 23.54 -18.78 0.66
C VAL A 157 22.77 -18.79 -0.64
N GLN A 158 23.35 -19.29 -1.73
CA GLN A 158 22.72 -19.45 -3.04
C GLN A 158 22.75 -20.91 -3.46
N ILE A 159 21.61 -21.40 -3.95
CA ILE A 159 21.41 -22.74 -4.49
C ILE A 159 20.89 -22.58 -5.91
N ILE A 160 21.67 -23.00 -6.88
CA ILE A 160 21.37 -22.84 -8.30
C ILE A 160 20.90 -24.18 -8.83
N GLY A 161 19.66 -24.26 -9.29
CA GLY A 161 19.14 -25.45 -9.95
C GLY A 161 19.64 -25.57 -11.39
N ALA A 162 19.82 -26.80 -11.86
CA ALA A 162 20.27 -27.07 -13.23
C ALA A 162 19.18 -26.71 -14.26
N GLU A 163 17.94 -27.13 -14.00
CA GLU A 163 16.81 -27.00 -14.94
C GLU A 163 15.72 -26.06 -14.42
N SER A 164 15.37 -26.16 -13.14
CA SER A 164 14.30 -25.41 -12.47
C SER A 164 14.80 -24.79 -11.15
N VAL A 165 14.03 -23.87 -10.56
CA VAL A 165 14.35 -23.35 -9.23
C VAL A 165 14.16 -24.47 -8.20
N PRO A 166 15.17 -24.81 -7.39
CA PRO A 166 15.02 -25.81 -6.35
C PRO A 166 14.13 -25.25 -5.23
N THR A 167 13.45 -26.14 -4.50
CA THR A 167 12.76 -25.78 -3.26
C THR A 167 13.66 -26.12 -2.07
N ALA A 168 13.54 -25.40 -0.96
CA ALA A 168 14.27 -25.75 0.24
C ALA A 168 13.49 -25.43 1.52
N MET A 169 13.68 -26.27 2.53
CA MET A 169 13.21 -26.06 3.89
C MET A 169 14.38 -25.68 4.77
N VAL A 170 14.13 -24.78 5.72
CA VAL A 170 15.16 -24.29 6.65
C VAL A 170 14.76 -24.66 8.06
N ALA A 171 15.68 -25.29 8.79
CA ALA A 171 15.55 -25.67 10.19
C ALA A 171 16.76 -25.14 10.97
N THR A 172 16.55 -24.83 12.25
CA THR A 172 17.61 -24.40 13.18
C THR A 172 17.87 -25.51 14.19
N ASN A 173 19.12 -25.69 14.58
CA ASN A 173 19.50 -26.57 15.68
C ASN A 173 20.53 -25.87 16.59
N GLU A 174 20.90 -26.49 17.71
CA GLU A 174 21.83 -25.92 18.69
C GLU A 174 23.25 -25.66 18.12
N ARG A 175 23.56 -26.19 16.93
CA ARG A 175 24.88 -26.09 16.28
C ARG A 175 24.87 -25.22 15.02
N GLY A 176 23.72 -24.68 14.61
CA GLY A 176 23.57 -23.74 13.50
C GLY A 176 22.32 -23.93 12.64
N LEU A 177 22.44 -23.70 11.33
CA LEU A 177 21.33 -23.66 10.37
C LEU A 177 21.42 -24.82 9.38
N VAL A 178 20.33 -25.55 9.19
CA VAL A 178 20.21 -26.64 8.23
C VAL A 178 19.25 -26.24 7.11
N ILE A 179 19.72 -26.23 5.87
CA ILE A 179 18.93 -25.96 4.68
C ILE A 179 18.86 -27.25 3.87
N THR A 180 17.67 -27.86 3.82
CA THR A 180 17.41 -29.05 3.00
C THR A 180 16.80 -28.61 1.69
N SER A 181 17.51 -28.77 0.58
CA SER A 181 17.05 -28.39 -0.75
C SER A 181 16.83 -29.60 -1.65
N VAL A 182 15.71 -29.60 -2.37
CA VAL A 182 15.37 -30.63 -3.36
C VAL A 182 15.18 -29.96 -4.73
N PRO A 183 15.60 -30.61 -5.82
CA PRO A 183 15.29 -30.13 -7.16
C PRO A 183 13.78 -30.19 -7.38
N SER A 184 13.18 -29.12 -7.89
CA SER A 184 11.79 -29.17 -8.35
C SER A 184 11.71 -30.09 -9.55
N ALA A 185 11.23 -31.31 -9.36
CA ALA A 185 11.02 -32.25 -10.44
C ALA A 185 9.96 -31.70 -11.40
N THR A 186 10.31 -31.50 -12.66
CA THR A 186 9.34 -31.38 -13.75
C THR A 186 8.73 -32.76 -13.97
N THR A 187 7.85 -33.17 -13.07
CA THR A 187 6.99 -34.34 -13.31
C THR A 187 5.80 -33.81 -14.09
N VAL A 188 5.75 -34.12 -15.38
CA VAL A 188 4.49 -34.16 -16.12
C VAL A 188 3.70 -35.32 -15.53
N ALA A 189 3.07 -35.10 -14.38
CA ALA A 189 2.19 -36.06 -13.75
C ALA A 189 0.78 -35.81 -14.30
N THR A 190 0.29 -36.79 -15.07
CA THR A 190 -1.14 -36.99 -15.30
C THR A 190 -1.80 -37.08 -13.93
N ILE A 191 -2.68 -36.13 -13.61
CA ILE A 191 -3.40 -36.04 -12.34
C ILE A 191 -4.47 -37.14 -12.34
N PRO A 192 -4.46 -38.12 -11.41
CA PRO A 192 -5.66 -38.86 -11.08
C PRO A 192 -6.59 -37.93 -10.30
N GLU A 193 -7.85 -37.86 -10.70
CA GLU A 193 -8.91 -37.20 -9.95
C GLU A 193 -8.95 -37.74 -8.51
N GLU A 194 -8.53 -36.93 -7.54
CA GLU A 194 -8.98 -37.05 -6.16
C GLU A 194 -8.86 -35.69 -5.48
N ASP A 195 -10.03 -35.17 -5.12
CA ASP A 195 -10.36 -34.03 -4.26
C ASP A 195 -9.42 -32.82 -4.37
N GLU A 196 -9.80 -31.96 -5.32
CA GLU A 196 -9.46 -30.55 -5.36
C GLU A 196 -9.82 -29.92 -4.00
N VAL A 197 -8.84 -29.87 -3.09
CA VAL A 197 -8.79 -28.80 -2.11
C VAL A 197 -8.59 -27.54 -2.94
N GLU A 198 -9.71 -26.90 -3.26
CA GLU A 198 -9.74 -25.55 -3.80
C GLU A 198 -9.06 -24.65 -2.74
N ILE A 199 -7.73 -24.57 -2.80
CA ILE A 199 -7.06 -23.37 -2.31
C ILE A 199 -7.44 -22.33 -3.34
N THR A 200 -8.62 -21.73 -3.15
CA THR A 200 -8.89 -20.40 -3.66
C THR A 200 -7.82 -19.54 -3.01
N VAL A 201 -6.68 -19.39 -3.70
CA VAL A 201 -5.85 -18.21 -3.53
C VAL A 201 -6.77 -17.11 -4.01
N THR A 202 -7.56 -16.57 -3.09
CA THR A 202 -8.07 -15.21 -3.21
C THR A 202 -6.80 -14.40 -3.30
N ASP A 203 -6.32 -14.21 -4.52
CA ASP A 203 -5.40 -13.15 -4.87
C ASP A 203 -6.22 -11.87 -4.68
N GLU A 204 -6.54 -11.55 -3.41
CA GLU A 204 -6.41 -10.19 -2.96
C GLU A 204 -4.93 -9.88 -3.18
N GLN A 205 -4.58 -9.55 -4.43
CA GLN A 205 -3.51 -8.61 -4.66
C GLN A 205 -3.89 -7.41 -3.81
N GLN A 206 -3.44 -7.39 -2.56
CA GLN A 206 -3.32 -6.16 -1.83
C GLN A 206 -2.44 -5.32 -2.74
N ARG A 207 -3.08 -4.41 -3.47
CA ARG A 207 -2.41 -3.44 -4.32
C ARG A 207 -1.53 -2.68 -3.34
N GLY A 208 -0.26 -3.07 -3.25
CA GLY A 208 0.63 -2.50 -2.27
C GLY A 208 0.72 -0.99 -2.45
N TYR A 209 1.28 -0.29 -1.47
CA TYR A 209 1.42 1.16 -1.54
C TYR A 209 2.37 1.67 -2.65
N ARG A 210 2.97 0.76 -3.43
CA ARG A 210 3.88 1.09 -4.53
C ARG A 210 3.15 1.06 -5.87
N VAL A 211 3.03 2.23 -6.49
CA VAL A 211 2.59 2.37 -7.88
C VAL A 211 3.83 2.50 -8.77
N PRO A 212 4.04 1.62 -9.76
CA PRO A 212 5.25 1.66 -10.60
C PRO A 212 5.18 2.70 -11.73
N ASN A 213 3.98 3.10 -12.12
CA ASN A 213 3.72 3.95 -13.28
C ASN A 213 2.88 5.18 -12.91
N ALA A 214 3.02 6.23 -13.70
CA ALA A 214 2.23 7.44 -13.58
C ALA A 214 2.01 8.07 -14.96
N THR A 215 0.92 8.82 -15.10
CA THR A 215 0.54 9.39 -16.40
C THR A 215 0.84 10.88 -16.51
N THR A 216 0.87 11.57 -15.38
CA THR A 216 0.78 13.03 -15.39
C THR A 216 2.05 13.68 -15.96
N ALA A 217 3.24 13.13 -15.70
CA ALA A 217 4.49 13.81 -16.06
C ALA A 217 4.81 13.75 -17.56
N THR A 218 4.22 12.81 -18.30
CA THR A 218 4.54 12.54 -19.70
C THR A 218 3.30 12.53 -20.60
N ARG A 219 2.08 12.58 -20.02
CA ARG A 219 0.79 12.31 -20.70
C ARG A 219 0.70 10.91 -21.31
N THR A 220 1.55 10.01 -20.88
CA THR A 220 1.57 8.59 -21.27
C THR A 220 1.73 7.74 -20.02
N ASP A 221 1.30 6.49 -20.07
CA ASP A 221 1.56 5.53 -18.99
C ASP A 221 3.07 5.20 -18.95
N THR A 222 3.81 5.90 -18.08
CA THR A 222 5.28 5.85 -18.02
C THR A 222 5.71 5.35 -16.65
N ALA A 223 6.73 4.48 -16.62
CA ALA A 223 7.34 4.05 -15.37
C ALA A 223 7.91 5.26 -14.62
N ILE A 224 7.73 5.30 -13.30
CA ILE A 224 8.23 6.41 -12.47
C ILE A 224 9.75 6.56 -12.59
N LEU A 225 10.48 5.45 -12.74
CA LEU A 225 11.93 5.43 -12.94
C LEU A 225 12.37 6.09 -14.26
N ASP A 226 11.53 6.03 -15.29
CA ASP A 226 11.81 6.59 -16.61
C ASP A 226 11.27 8.02 -16.76
N THR A 227 10.64 8.55 -15.71
CA THR A 227 10.03 9.88 -15.72
C THR A 227 11.08 10.94 -15.35
N PRO A 228 11.37 11.94 -16.22
CA PRO A 228 12.42 12.94 -15.97
C PRO A 228 11.96 14.08 -15.04
N GLN A 229 10.97 13.81 -14.18
CA GLN A 229 10.43 14.76 -13.21
C GLN A 229 10.19 14.08 -11.87
N SER A 230 10.24 14.85 -10.79
CA SER A 230 9.91 14.35 -9.45
C SER A 230 8.40 14.19 -9.33
N ILE A 231 7.96 12.93 -9.35
CA ILE A 231 6.55 12.54 -9.19
C ILE A 231 6.38 11.71 -7.92
N GLN A 232 5.27 11.92 -7.22
CA GLN A 232 4.85 11.10 -6.09
C GLN A 232 3.41 10.66 -6.31
N VAL A 233 3.15 9.36 -6.16
CA VAL A 233 1.83 8.78 -6.38
C VAL A 233 1.27 8.29 -5.05
N ILE A 234 0.04 8.68 -4.75
CA ILE A 234 -0.74 8.19 -3.62
C ILE A 234 -1.77 7.19 -4.18
N PRO A 235 -1.56 5.87 -4.02
CA PRO A 235 -2.49 4.87 -4.52
C PRO A 235 -3.81 4.85 -3.76
N GLN A 236 -4.84 4.30 -4.41
CA GLN A 236 -6.15 4.00 -3.83
C GLN A 236 -6.04 3.32 -2.46
N GLN A 237 -5.12 2.38 -2.31
CA GLN A 237 -4.98 1.59 -1.09
C GLN A 237 -4.64 2.48 0.11
N ILE A 238 -3.79 3.51 -0.05
CA ILE A 238 -3.53 4.48 1.02
C ILE A 238 -4.79 5.29 1.33
N LEU A 239 -5.54 5.72 0.32
CA LEU A 239 -6.79 6.47 0.52
C LEU A 239 -7.81 5.65 1.34
N LYS A 240 -7.91 4.35 1.05
CA LYS A 240 -8.76 3.41 1.77
C LYS A 240 -8.25 3.16 3.19
N ASP A 241 -6.99 2.79 3.36
CA ASP A 241 -6.46 2.36 4.66
C ASP A 241 -6.37 3.52 5.66
N GLN A 242 -6.12 4.74 5.18
CA GLN A 242 -6.14 5.95 6.00
C GLN A 242 -7.54 6.57 6.15
N GLN A 243 -8.58 5.95 5.57
CA GLN A 243 -9.96 6.47 5.53
C GLN A 243 -9.99 7.95 5.11
N ILE A 244 -9.19 8.30 4.10
CA ILE A 244 -9.08 9.66 3.62
C ILE A 244 -10.39 10.02 2.89
N ILE A 245 -11.01 11.11 3.31
CA ILE A 245 -12.26 11.63 2.72
C ILE A 245 -12.06 12.95 1.98
N ARG A 246 -10.87 13.57 2.11
CA ARG A 246 -10.51 14.82 1.43
C ARG A 246 -9.10 14.74 0.85
N VAL A 247 -8.91 15.30 -0.35
CA VAL A 247 -7.60 15.28 -1.04
C VAL A 247 -6.49 15.92 -0.20
N ASP A 248 -6.79 16.99 0.54
CA ASP A 248 -5.81 17.61 1.42
C ASP A 248 -5.20 16.68 2.48
N GLN A 249 -5.99 15.73 3.00
CA GLN A 249 -5.50 14.76 3.98
C GLN A 249 -4.48 13.81 3.34
N ALA A 250 -4.71 13.38 2.10
CA ALA A 250 -3.77 12.55 1.34
C ALA A 250 -2.44 13.27 1.09
N LEU A 251 -2.48 14.59 0.87
CA LEU A 251 -1.32 15.39 0.53
C LEU A 251 -0.40 15.67 1.72
N ARG A 252 -0.84 15.48 2.96
CA ARG A 252 -0.02 15.70 4.18
C ARG A 252 1.24 14.83 4.23
N ASN A 253 1.20 13.65 3.61
CA ASN A 253 2.33 12.71 3.56
C ASN A 253 3.22 12.91 2.31
N VAL A 254 2.93 13.93 1.50
CA VAL A 254 3.67 14.22 0.27
C VAL A 254 4.79 15.22 0.57
N SER A 255 6.03 14.84 0.27
CA SER A 255 7.18 15.68 0.58
C SER A 255 7.13 17.00 -0.20
N GLY A 256 7.47 18.12 0.44
CA GLY A 256 7.48 19.42 -0.23
C GLY A 256 6.10 19.92 -0.70
N VAL A 257 5.02 19.29 -0.24
CA VAL A 257 3.65 19.83 -0.33
C VAL A 257 3.21 20.23 1.06
N THR A 258 2.78 21.48 1.19
CA THR A 258 2.09 21.98 2.37
C THR A 258 0.78 22.60 1.92
N GLY A 259 -0.12 22.93 2.83
CA GLY A 259 -1.35 23.59 2.46
C GLY A 259 -2.05 24.18 3.68
N ASN A 260 -2.80 25.25 3.44
CA ASN A 260 -3.81 25.69 4.39
C ASN A 260 -5.06 24.87 4.08
N PHE A 261 -5.13 23.70 4.71
CA PHE A 261 -6.12 22.67 4.45
C PHE A 261 -7.49 23.06 5.01
N GLY A 262 -8.09 24.11 4.43
CA GLY A 262 -9.47 24.51 4.62
C GLY A 262 -9.93 24.52 6.08
N THR A 263 -9.36 25.40 6.91
CA THR A 263 -9.84 25.68 8.28
C THR A 263 -11.30 26.17 8.30
N PHE A 264 -11.90 26.46 7.14
CA PHE A 264 -13.24 27.01 6.97
C PHE A 264 -14.11 26.28 5.93
N GLY A 265 -13.73 25.07 5.48
CA GLY A 265 -14.51 24.33 4.47
C GLY A 265 -14.46 24.91 3.04
N GLY A 266 -13.57 25.88 2.79
CA GLY A 266 -13.34 26.47 1.47
C GLY A 266 -12.40 25.66 0.58
N ALA A 267 -12.04 26.26 -0.55
CA ALA A 267 -11.11 25.71 -1.54
C ALA A 267 -9.78 25.23 -0.95
N GLU A 268 -9.17 24.25 -1.60
CA GLU A 268 -7.84 23.75 -1.25
C GLU A 268 -6.77 24.77 -1.67
N ILE A 269 -6.09 25.38 -0.69
CA ILE A 269 -4.91 26.23 -0.91
C ILE A 269 -3.68 25.38 -0.62
N LEU A 270 -2.91 25.11 -1.67
CA LEU A 270 -1.78 24.20 -1.62
C LEU A 270 -0.49 24.96 -1.96
N THR A 271 0.60 24.51 -1.39
CA THR A 271 1.93 25.08 -1.59
C THR A 271 2.86 23.94 -1.97
N ILE A 272 3.41 23.97 -3.17
CA ILE A 272 4.34 22.93 -3.66
C ILE A 272 5.71 23.58 -3.83
N ARG A 273 6.74 23.04 -3.16
CA ARG A 273 8.10 23.60 -3.14
C ARG A 273 8.15 25.10 -2.77
N GLY A 274 7.27 25.54 -1.87
CA GLY A 274 7.19 26.93 -1.40
C GLY A 274 6.39 27.88 -2.29
N PHE A 275 5.89 27.42 -3.45
CA PHE A 275 5.00 28.21 -4.32
C PHE A 275 3.55 27.92 -3.96
N THR A 276 2.88 28.91 -3.37
CA THR A 276 1.46 28.83 -3.02
C THR A 276 0.60 29.06 -4.24
N THR A 277 -0.43 28.23 -4.36
CA THR A 277 -1.32 28.23 -5.52
C THR A 277 -2.53 29.10 -5.28
N ASP A 278 -2.96 29.84 -6.31
CA ASP A 278 -4.18 30.64 -6.25
C ASP A 278 -5.37 29.79 -6.70
N SER A 279 -6.31 29.53 -5.79
CA SER A 279 -7.50 28.71 -6.02
C SER A 279 -8.41 29.22 -7.16
N PHE A 280 -8.27 30.49 -7.58
CA PHE A 280 -9.17 31.10 -8.57
C PHE A 280 -8.57 31.26 -9.97
N ALA A 281 -7.28 31.61 -10.09
CA ALA A 281 -6.65 31.87 -11.39
C ALA A 281 -5.75 30.72 -11.86
N ASN A 282 -5.11 30.02 -10.90
CA ASN A 282 -4.06 29.05 -11.15
C ASN A 282 -4.31 27.74 -10.40
N THR A 283 -5.43 27.05 -10.64
CA THR A 283 -5.67 25.80 -9.92
C THR A 283 -4.58 24.77 -10.29
N PRO A 284 -3.78 24.28 -9.33
CA PRO A 284 -2.75 23.27 -9.57
C PRO A 284 -3.37 21.88 -9.70
N ILE A 285 -4.71 21.78 -9.67
CA ILE A 285 -5.42 20.51 -9.64
C ILE A 285 -5.95 20.19 -11.03
N LEU A 286 -5.53 19.03 -11.51
CA LEU A 286 -6.05 18.36 -12.68
C LEU A 286 -6.96 17.21 -12.25
N ARG A 287 -7.89 16.85 -13.11
CA ARG A 287 -8.64 15.60 -13.05
C ARG A 287 -8.46 14.91 -14.39
N ASP A 288 -7.88 13.71 -14.34
CA ASP A 288 -7.52 12.94 -15.53
C ASP A 288 -6.72 13.76 -16.56
N GLY A 289 -5.82 14.63 -16.08
CA GLY A 289 -4.98 15.50 -16.93
C GLY A 289 -5.66 16.77 -17.45
N PHE A 290 -6.93 16.99 -17.13
CA PHE A 290 -7.67 18.22 -17.48
C PHE A 290 -7.81 19.13 -16.27
N ARG A 291 -7.70 20.44 -16.50
CA ARG A 291 -7.73 21.42 -15.42
C ARG A 291 -9.12 21.49 -14.78
N VAL A 292 -9.15 21.45 -13.44
CA VAL A 292 -10.38 21.70 -12.67
C VAL A 292 -10.51 23.20 -12.45
N TYR A 293 -11.38 23.85 -13.23
CA TYR A 293 -11.70 25.26 -13.07
C TYR A 293 -12.71 25.46 -11.93
N TYR A 294 -12.59 26.59 -11.22
CA TYR A 294 -13.48 26.95 -10.10
C TYR A 294 -13.51 25.88 -9.01
N ASN A 295 -12.33 25.54 -8.48
CA ASN A 295 -12.20 24.67 -7.32
C ASN A 295 -12.66 25.40 -6.04
N LEU A 296 -13.97 25.55 -5.88
CA LEU A 296 -14.58 26.36 -4.81
C LEU A 296 -14.77 25.59 -3.49
N GLY A 297 -14.37 24.32 -3.42
CA GLY A 297 -14.60 23.46 -2.27
C GLY A 297 -13.66 22.25 -2.21
N PRO A 298 -13.74 21.45 -1.14
CA PRO A 298 -12.88 20.28 -0.96
C PRO A 298 -13.08 19.26 -2.08
N GLN A 299 -12.03 18.57 -2.52
CA GLN A 299 -12.16 17.56 -3.57
C GLN A 299 -12.53 16.18 -3.00
N GLU A 300 -13.45 15.48 -3.67
CA GLU A 300 -13.89 14.14 -3.26
C GLU A 300 -12.86 13.08 -3.66
N THR A 301 -12.74 12.06 -2.83
CA THR A 301 -11.81 10.94 -3.00
C THR A 301 -12.51 9.64 -3.38
N ALA A 302 -13.83 9.55 -3.20
CA ALA A 302 -14.64 8.36 -3.48
C ALA A 302 -14.47 7.79 -4.89
N ASN A 303 -14.24 8.64 -5.90
CA ASN A 303 -14.05 8.22 -7.30
C ASN A 303 -12.57 8.16 -7.73
N LEU A 304 -11.61 8.32 -6.82
CA LEU A 304 -10.20 8.36 -7.17
C LEU A 304 -9.55 6.98 -7.13
N GLU A 305 -8.78 6.68 -8.17
CA GLU A 305 -7.89 5.52 -8.24
C GLU A 305 -6.52 5.88 -7.65
N GLN A 306 -6.04 7.09 -7.89
CA GLN A 306 -4.80 7.59 -7.32
C GLN A 306 -4.73 9.11 -7.40
N ILE A 307 -3.84 9.69 -6.60
CA ILE A 307 -3.46 11.10 -6.70
C ILE A 307 -2.00 11.14 -7.13
N GLU A 308 -1.70 11.87 -8.19
CA GLU A 308 -0.33 12.04 -8.70
C GLU A 308 0.12 13.48 -8.44
N VAL A 309 1.27 13.66 -7.81
CA VAL A 309 1.84 14.99 -7.51
C VAL A 309 3.13 15.16 -8.28
N ILE A 310 3.13 16.09 -9.23
CA ILE A 310 4.33 16.52 -9.94
C ILE A 310 4.90 17.76 -9.26
N LYS A 311 6.20 17.72 -9.03
CA LYS A 311 6.93 18.82 -8.40
C LYS A 311 7.82 19.53 -9.42
N GLY A 312 7.65 20.84 -9.54
CA GLY A 312 8.36 21.73 -10.45
C GLY A 312 7.54 22.12 -11.68
N PRO A 313 8.10 22.93 -12.58
CA PRO A 313 7.36 23.47 -13.72
C PRO A 313 6.86 22.38 -14.68
N SER A 314 5.57 22.41 -15.00
CA SER A 314 4.91 21.46 -15.92
C SER A 314 4.15 22.16 -17.05
N SER A 315 4.52 23.41 -17.35
CA SER A 315 3.81 24.24 -18.33
C SER A 315 3.89 23.74 -19.77
N VAL A 316 4.94 22.98 -20.09
CA VAL A 316 5.12 22.36 -21.42
C VAL A 316 3.95 21.46 -21.79
N LEU A 317 3.42 20.69 -20.82
CA LEU A 317 2.32 19.75 -21.07
C LEU A 317 0.96 20.34 -20.68
N TYR A 318 0.90 21.19 -19.66
CA TYR A 318 -0.38 21.62 -19.08
C TYR A 318 -0.65 23.12 -19.19
N GLY A 319 0.18 23.87 -19.92
CA GLY A 319 0.00 25.31 -20.10
C GLY A 319 0.26 26.10 -18.82
N GLN A 320 -0.54 27.14 -18.59
CA GLN A 320 -0.37 28.02 -17.42
C GLN A 320 -0.61 27.26 -16.10
N ASN A 321 0.45 27.10 -15.31
CA ASN A 321 0.45 26.50 -13.97
C ASN A 321 1.53 27.14 -13.09
N GLU A 322 1.44 26.94 -11.78
CA GLU A 322 2.44 27.39 -10.81
C GLU A 322 3.81 26.72 -11.02
N PRO A 323 4.91 27.44 -10.74
CA PRO A 323 6.26 26.87 -10.77
C PRO A 323 6.47 25.71 -9.79
N GLY A 324 5.65 25.64 -8.72
CA GLY A 324 5.70 24.59 -7.72
C GLY A 324 5.35 23.21 -8.27
N GLY A 325 4.49 23.15 -9.29
CA GLY A 325 3.99 21.93 -9.91
C GLY A 325 2.47 21.82 -9.83
N LEU A 326 1.97 20.60 -9.97
CA LEU A 326 0.55 20.32 -10.05
C LEU A 326 0.21 18.94 -9.47
N ILE A 327 -1.06 18.75 -9.19
CA ILE A 327 -1.66 17.56 -8.60
C ILE A 327 -2.71 17.05 -9.57
N ASN A 328 -2.65 15.79 -9.95
CA ASN A 328 -3.64 15.16 -10.82
C ASN A 328 -4.45 14.13 -10.03
N LEU A 329 -5.76 14.30 -10.05
CA LEU A 329 -6.74 13.39 -9.50
C LEU A 329 -7.11 12.38 -10.58
N VAL A 330 -6.58 11.18 -10.48
CA VAL A 330 -6.83 10.11 -11.45
C VAL A 330 -8.08 9.36 -11.03
N THR A 331 -9.10 9.37 -11.87
CA THR A 331 -10.39 8.76 -11.57
C THR A 331 -10.40 7.26 -11.87
N LYS A 332 -11.18 6.57 -11.06
CA LYS A 332 -11.52 5.16 -11.22
C LYS A 332 -12.18 4.91 -12.56
N GLN A 333 -11.70 3.86 -13.25
CA GLN A 333 -12.18 3.50 -14.57
C GLN A 333 -13.18 2.32 -14.54
N PRO A 334 -14.14 2.24 -15.48
CA PRO A 334 -15.00 1.06 -15.63
C PRO A 334 -14.21 -0.23 -15.84
N LEU A 335 -14.58 -1.27 -15.08
CA LEU A 335 -13.99 -2.61 -15.10
C LEU A 335 -14.81 -3.59 -15.94
N SER A 336 -14.15 -4.60 -16.49
CA SER A 336 -14.81 -5.66 -17.27
C SER A 336 -15.46 -6.75 -16.41
N LYS A 337 -15.07 -6.85 -15.13
CA LYS A 337 -15.68 -7.75 -14.17
C LYS A 337 -16.57 -6.94 -13.23
N PRO A 338 -17.75 -7.47 -12.85
CA PRO A 338 -18.55 -6.86 -11.81
C PRO A 338 -17.74 -6.65 -10.52
N PHE A 339 -17.84 -5.46 -9.94
CA PHE A 339 -17.26 -5.11 -8.66
C PHE A 339 -18.21 -4.16 -7.94
N TYR A 340 -18.44 -4.43 -6.65
CA TYR A 340 -19.36 -3.70 -5.80
C TYR A 340 -18.71 -3.51 -4.43
N ASP A 341 -18.57 -2.26 -4.01
CA ASP A 341 -17.99 -1.87 -2.73
C ASP A 341 -18.95 -0.90 -2.05
N LEU A 342 -19.41 -1.30 -0.87
CA LEU A 342 -20.24 -0.50 0.02
C LEU A 342 -19.42 -0.19 1.26
N GLN A 343 -19.29 1.09 1.57
CA GLN A 343 -18.56 1.54 2.73
C GLN A 343 -19.45 2.42 3.60
N PHE A 344 -19.33 2.25 4.91
CA PHE A 344 -19.94 3.13 5.89
C PHE A 344 -18.85 3.64 6.84
N GLN A 345 -18.73 4.96 6.96
CA GLN A 345 -17.80 5.60 7.88
C GLN A 345 -18.59 6.42 8.89
N ALA A 346 -18.17 6.37 10.15
CA ALA A 346 -18.69 7.22 11.22
C ALA A 346 -17.52 7.73 12.07
N GLY A 347 -17.69 8.90 12.71
CA GLY A 347 -16.61 9.47 13.50
C GLY A 347 -16.99 10.70 14.31
N ASN A 348 -15.96 11.39 14.80
CA ASN A 348 -16.11 12.58 15.63
C ASN A 348 -16.94 13.67 14.96
N PHE A 349 -17.50 14.56 15.78
CA PHE A 349 -18.33 15.67 15.32
C PHE A 349 -19.54 15.21 14.48
N GLY A 350 -20.12 14.06 14.87
CA GLY A 350 -21.28 13.48 14.19
C GLY A 350 -21.03 13.10 12.73
N LEU A 351 -19.79 12.77 12.35
CA LEU A 351 -19.48 12.32 10.99
C LEU A 351 -20.26 11.05 10.68
N ILE A 352 -21.05 11.07 9.61
CA ILE A 352 -21.72 9.91 9.00
C ILE A 352 -21.50 9.98 7.50
N ARG A 353 -20.93 8.93 6.92
CA ARG A 353 -20.57 8.89 5.50
C ARG A 353 -20.74 7.51 4.87
N PRO A 354 -21.91 7.19 4.30
CA PRO A 354 -22.05 6.06 3.39
C PRO A 354 -21.47 6.38 2.00
N SER A 355 -20.81 5.41 1.37
CA SER A 355 -20.38 5.48 -0.02
C SER A 355 -20.51 4.16 -0.75
N LEU A 356 -20.65 4.24 -2.07
CA LEU A 356 -20.89 3.11 -2.96
C LEU A 356 -20.01 3.23 -4.21
N ASP A 357 -19.41 2.12 -4.65
CA ASP A 357 -18.65 1.99 -5.88
C ASP A 357 -19.13 0.76 -6.63
N LEU A 358 -19.83 0.99 -7.75
CA LEU A 358 -20.38 -0.06 -8.59
C LEU A 358 -19.71 0.00 -9.96
N THR A 359 -19.28 -1.14 -10.49
CA THR A 359 -18.78 -1.22 -11.87
C THR A 359 -18.99 -2.60 -12.45
N GLY A 360 -19.00 -2.69 -13.78
CA GLY A 360 -19.10 -3.94 -14.50
C GLY A 360 -19.52 -3.75 -15.95
N PRO A 361 -19.74 -4.85 -16.68
CA PRO A 361 -20.33 -4.82 -18.00
C PRO A 361 -21.84 -4.54 -17.94
N LEU A 362 -22.32 -3.77 -18.91
CA LEU A 362 -23.75 -3.50 -19.16
C LEU A 362 -24.33 -4.40 -20.26
N ASP A 363 -23.47 -5.08 -21.03
CA ASP A 363 -23.85 -6.02 -22.08
C ASP A 363 -23.16 -7.38 -21.89
N ALA A 364 -23.70 -8.42 -22.53
CA ALA A 364 -23.14 -9.77 -22.46
C ALA A 364 -21.74 -9.86 -23.12
N ASP A 365 -21.49 -9.02 -24.13
CA ASP A 365 -20.25 -9.03 -24.90
C ASP A 365 -19.08 -8.29 -24.20
N GLY A 366 -19.34 -7.56 -23.10
CA GLY A 366 -18.34 -6.79 -22.37
C GLY A 366 -17.80 -5.56 -23.12
N ASN A 367 -18.57 -5.07 -24.09
CA ASN A 367 -18.25 -3.92 -24.94
C ASN A 367 -18.68 -2.61 -24.30
N LEU A 368 -19.80 -2.61 -23.57
CA LEU A 368 -20.27 -1.47 -22.80
C LEU A 368 -20.02 -1.71 -21.31
N LEU A 369 -19.20 -0.87 -20.69
CA LEU A 369 -18.88 -0.95 -19.27
C LEU A 369 -19.33 0.32 -18.55
N TYR A 370 -19.71 0.19 -17.28
CA TYR A 370 -20.07 1.33 -16.45
C TYR A 370 -19.24 1.39 -15.17
N ARG A 371 -19.17 2.58 -14.57
CA ARG A 371 -18.81 2.78 -13.18
C ARG A 371 -19.69 3.87 -12.57
N LEU A 372 -20.11 3.69 -11.34
CA LEU A 372 -20.88 4.65 -10.57
C LEU A 372 -20.30 4.74 -9.16
N ASN A 373 -19.78 5.92 -8.82
CA ASN A 373 -19.38 6.24 -7.45
C ASN A 373 -20.40 7.19 -6.83
N LEU A 374 -20.86 6.86 -5.62
CA LEU A 374 -21.74 7.69 -4.80
C LEU A 374 -21.10 7.90 -3.44
N ALA A 375 -21.23 9.10 -2.89
CA ALA A 375 -20.93 9.35 -1.49
C ALA A 375 -21.91 10.38 -0.93
N TYR A 376 -22.35 10.15 0.30
CA TYR A 376 -23.02 11.16 1.12
C TYR A 376 -22.19 11.34 2.38
N GLN A 377 -22.03 12.58 2.82
CA GLN A 377 -21.35 12.92 4.05
C GLN A 377 -22.17 13.93 4.81
N ARG A 378 -22.31 13.71 6.12
CA ARG A 378 -22.78 14.70 7.08
C ARG A 378 -21.79 14.79 8.24
N SER A 379 -21.47 16.00 8.68
CA SER A 379 -20.73 16.25 9.93
C SER A 379 -21.11 17.61 10.48
N ASN A 380 -21.11 17.74 11.82
CA ASN A 380 -21.38 18.99 12.52
C ASN A 380 -20.12 19.87 12.67
N GLY A 381 -18.95 19.37 12.23
CA GLY A 381 -17.66 20.04 12.38
C GLY A 381 -17.24 20.29 13.84
N PHE A 382 -16.04 20.84 14.02
CA PHE A 382 -15.43 21.00 15.35
C PHE A 382 -15.70 22.36 16.02
N ARG A 383 -16.42 23.27 15.34
CA ARG A 383 -16.70 24.64 15.83
C ARG A 383 -18.19 24.79 16.08
N ASP A 384 -18.55 25.78 16.88
CA ASP A 384 -19.93 25.95 17.36
C ASP A 384 -20.88 26.62 16.35
N PHE A 385 -20.35 27.33 15.34
CA PHE A 385 -21.14 28.08 14.35
C PHE A 385 -20.67 27.79 12.93
N GLN A 386 -21.62 27.65 12.00
CA GLN A 386 -21.37 27.46 10.57
C GLN A 386 -20.47 26.26 10.23
N THR A 387 -20.86 25.09 10.72
CA THR A 387 -20.04 23.86 10.64
C THR A 387 -20.79 22.63 10.19
N ASP A 388 -22.11 22.69 10.08
CA ASP A 388 -22.89 21.63 9.44
C ASP A 388 -22.42 21.52 8.00
N ASN A 389 -21.83 20.38 7.67
CA ASN A 389 -21.29 20.06 6.36
C ASN A 389 -22.06 18.86 5.83
N GLU A 390 -22.92 19.12 4.85
CA GLU A 390 -23.61 18.09 4.11
C GLU A 390 -23.12 18.08 2.67
N ARG A 391 -22.60 16.93 2.24
CA ARG A 391 -22.07 16.74 0.89
C ARG A 391 -22.72 15.53 0.24
N PHE A 392 -23.20 15.71 -0.98
CA PHE A 392 -23.67 14.64 -1.84
C PHE A 392 -22.84 14.63 -3.12
N PHE A 393 -22.34 13.45 -3.50
CA PHE A 393 -21.42 13.26 -4.60
C PHE A 393 -21.84 12.10 -5.49
N VAL A 394 -21.84 12.32 -6.80
CA VAL A 394 -22.19 11.34 -7.83
C VAL A 394 -21.23 11.45 -9.01
N ALA A 395 -20.54 10.36 -9.33
CA ALA A 395 -19.63 10.27 -10.47
C ALA A 395 -19.93 9.02 -11.33
N PRO A 396 -20.78 9.17 -12.36
CA PRO A 396 -21.02 8.14 -13.36
C PRO A 396 -19.94 8.17 -14.46
N VAL A 397 -19.57 6.99 -14.99
CA VAL A 397 -18.66 6.85 -16.12
C VAL A 397 -19.14 5.70 -17.01
N LEU A 398 -19.12 5.91 -18.32
CA LEU A 398 -19.41 4.86 -19.31
C LEU A 398 -18.21 4.67 -20.23
N LYS A 399 -17.85 3.42 -20.49
CA LYS A 399 -16.78 3.06 -21.43
C LYS A 399 -17.34 2.15 -22.50
N TRP A 400 -17.26 2.58 -23.75
CA TRP A 400 -17.73 1.82 -24.90
C TRP A 400 -16.57 1.38 -25.80
N LYS A 401 -16.41 0.07 -25.97
CA LYS A 401 -15.41 -0.56 -26.84
C LYS A 401 -16.10 -0.95 -28.14
N ILE A 402 -15.98 -0.12 -29.17
CA ILE A 402 -16.60 -0.41 -30.47
C ILE A 402 -15.79 -1.49 -31.21
N LYS A 403 -14.46 -1.40 -31.13
CA LYS A 403 -13.49 -2.34 -31.71
C LYS A 403 -12.30 -2.48 -30.77
N ARG A 404 -11.44 -3.49 -30.97
CA ARG A 404 -10.22 -3.67 -30.16
C ARG A 404 -9.35 -2.40 -30.09
N SER A 405 -9.29 -1.62 -31.17
CA SER A 405 -8.50 -0.39 -31.29
C SER A 405 -9.24 0.91 -30.96
N HIS A 406 -10.57 0.90 -30.81
CA HIS A 406 -11.38 2.12 -30.64
C HIS A 406 -12.24 2.01 -29.39
N LYS A 407 -11.96 2.89 -28.42
CA LYS A 407 -12.65 2.95 -27.14
C LYS A 407 -13.06 4.39 -26.87
N TYR A 408 -14.29 4.60 -26.43
CA TYR A 408 -14.80 5.87 -25.98
C TYR A 408 -15.03 5.82 -24.47
N LEU A 409 -14.61 6.87 -23.79
CA LEU A 409 -14.88 7.07 -22.37
C LEU A 409 -15.76 8.31 -22.24
N PHE A 410 -16.96 8.11 -21.72
CA PHE A 410 -17.94 9.16 -21.51
C PHE A 410 -18.04 9.46 -20.01
N HIS A 411 -17.69 10.70 -19.67
CA HIS A 411 -17.90 11.29 -18.35
C HIS A 411 -19.07 12.27 -18.47
N PRO A 412 -20.28 11.93 -17.99
CA PRO A 412 -21.44 12.82 -18.01
C PRO A 412 -21.26 14.08 -17.15
N GLY A 413 -20.21 14.08 -16.32
CA GLY A 413 -19.94 15.09 -15.30
C GLY A 413 -19.86 14.45 -13.92
N ILE A 414 -19.20 15.15 -13.01
CA ILE A 414 -19.26 14.86 -11.58
C ILE A 414 -20.29 15.83 -11.01
N PHE A 415 -21.27 15.29 -10.29
CA PHE A 415 -22.30 16.08 -9.65
C PHE A 415 -22.01 16.12 -8.16
N GLU A 416 -21.84 17.32 -7.65
CA GLU A 416 -21.57 17.56 -6.26
C GLU A 416 -22.46 18.67 -5.75
N ARG A 417 -23.08 18.42 -4.61
CA ARG A 417 -23.79 19.44 -3.83
C ARG A 417 -23.17 19.48 -2.46
N SER A 418 -22.74 20.66 -2.04
CA SER A 418 -22.23 20.91 -0.70
C SER A 418 -23.07 22.02 -0.10
N ASP A 419 -23.73 21.72 1.01
CA ASP A 419 -24.47 22.69 1.80
C ASP A 419 -23.71 22.92 3.11
N SER A 420 -23.43 24.18 3.42
CA SER A 420 -22.96 24.61 4.74
C SER A 420 -23.94 25.63 5.30
N ARG A 421 -24.37 25.44 6.55
CA ARG A 421 -25.32 26.33 7.24
C ARG A 421 -24.68 27.02 8.41
#